data_AF-A0A0G1MLB4-F1
#
_entry.id   AF-A0A0G1MLB4-F1
#
_cell.length_a   1.000
_cell.length_b   1.000
_cell.length_c   1.000
_cell.angle_alpha   90.00
_cell.angle_beta   90.00
_cell.angle_gamma   90.00
#
_symmetry.space_group_name_H-M   'P 1'
#
loop_
_entity.id
_entity.type
_entity.pdbx_description
1 polymer ?
#
loop_
_entity_poly.entity_id
_entity_poly.type
_entity_poly.pdbx_seq_one_letter_code
_entity_poly.pdbx_strand_id
1 'polypeptide(L)'
;MQRIFKYSNLFIFTSCFLLLLIFPKRVQAQVVLFQDDFNDGDVHDWVVIRNGCSPSTWALRNIGSPEVPNFQYGIVINGRCITETIPSSLSIPVDISYSFEVDLAVTDNVSDRNFVFKYKDPNNWYDVHIYGQMIHIQKVIDGIDRSSTLLNSGTTYSFQAGQTYHFKVEVLADEINLHINNFLIISADDPGPYLPNFSAGLQASGGGDPSSEVWFDNVLVSSINPAEPSLPPFPTPSLTPSPIPTSIPVDKVVFIPGFGGSWNTKALLSCAFDSDPNHWSLAPYAEDIYTPLLNTLTDSGWSILPFYYDWRQLPSQNASVLAEKIESETSANERVNIVGHSMGGLIASDYLISDRGQKINSLLAIGSPLRGAVQAYPAWSGGDIWKDNFLGKIATTLYLKRCGGKIFSNNRVLIHEKIPSIQNLLPVLTGQIPILFLL
;
A
#
# COMPACT_ATOMS: atom_id res chain seq x y z
N MET A 1 44.24 3.64 31.26
CA MET A 1 43.68 2.45 30.58
C MET A 1 42.20 2.61 30.19
N GLN A 2 41.72 3.83 29.84
CA GLN A 2 40.31 4.12 29.50
C GLN A 2 40.11 4.82 28.14
N ARG A 3 41.18 5.10 27.38
CA ARG A 3 41.08 5.77 26.07
C ARG A 3 41.15 4.84 24.85
N ILE A 4 41.46 3.56 25.03
CA ILE A 4 41.61 2.59 23.91
C ILE A 4 40.29 1.85 23.59
N PHE A 5 39.33 1.80 24.53
CA PHE A 5 38.04 1.11 24.32
C PHE A 5 36.98 1.91 23.55
N LYS A 6 37.19 3.21 23.27
CA LYS A 6 36.19 4.04 22.57
C LYS A 6 36.24 3.94 21.04
N TYR A 7 37.35 3.46 20.46
CA TYR A 7 37.49 3.38 19.00
C TYR A 7 37.25 1.98 18.42
N SER A 8 37.28 0.93 19.26
CA SER A 8 36.99 -0.45 18.83
C SER A 8 35.50 -0.65 18.51
N ASN A 9 34.61 -0.06 19.33
CA ASN A 9 33.17 -0.17 19.09
C ASN A 9 32.70 0.67 17.91
N LEU A 10 33.37 1.78 17.59
CA LEU A 10 33.01 2.67 16.45
C LEU A 10 33.36 2.03 15.10
N PHE A 11 34.44 1.24 15.04
CA PHE A 11 34.89 0.55 13.83
C PHE A 11 34.08 -0.73 13.54
N ILE A 12 33.63 -1.43 14.60
CA ILE A 12 32.66 -2.54 14.47
C ILE A 12 31.27 -1.99 14.09
N PHE A 13 30.90 -0.79 14.59
CA PHE A 13 29.67 -0.07 14.22
C PHE A 13 29.60 0.32 12.73
N THR A 14 30.75 0.55 12.08
CA THR A 14 30.80 0.94 10.65
C THR A 14 31.01 -0.28 9.74
N SER A 15 31.74 -1.29 10.19
CA SER A 15 32.03 -2.49 9.38
C SER A 15 30.83 -3.45 9.27
N CYS A 16 30.02 -3.62 10.32
CA CYS A 16 28.77 -4.39 10.23
C CYS A 16 27.64 -3.64 9.51
N PHE A 17 27.76 -2.32 9.32
CA PHE A 17 26.76 -1.46 8.67
C PHE A 17 26.90 -1.45 7.14
N LEU A 18 28.10 -1.75 6.62
CA LEU A 18 28.36 -1.83 5.16
C LEU A 18 27.86 -3.15 4.54
N LEU A 19 27.76 -4.23 5.33
CA LEU A 19 27.41 -5.57 4.84
C LEU A 19 25.90 -5.82 4.72
N LEU A 20 25.06 -4.86 5.12
CA LEU A 20 23.60 -4.94 5.04
C LEU A 20 23.02 -4.06 3.91
N LEU A 21 23.89 -3.51 3.04
CA LEU A 21 23.56 -2.63 1.91
C LEU A 21 23.21 -3.38 0.60
N ILE A 22 22.65 -4.57 0.70
CA ILE A 22 22.16 -5.34 -0.44
C ILE A 22 20.80 -5.84 0.04
N PHE A 23 19.65 -5.24 -0.28
CA PHE A 23 19.12 -4.93 -1.59
C PHE A 23 18.16 -3.73 -1.51
N PRO A 24 18.21 -2.76 -2.44
CA PRO A 24 17.15 -1.76 -2.57
C PRO A 24 15.86 -2.43 -3.06
N LYS A 25 14.78 -2.35 -2.28
CA LYS A 25 13.43 -2.64 -2.82
C LYS A 25 13.02 -1.48 -3.72
N ARG A 26 12.88 -1.74 -5.02
CA ARG A 26 12.30 -0.78 -5.98
C ARG A 26 10.84 -0.54 -5.58
N VAL A 27 10.46 0.68 -5.26
CA VAL A 27 9.06 1.08 -5.12
C VAL A 27 8.57 1.49 -6.51
N GLN A 28 7.72 0.66 -7.10
CA GLN A 28 7.10 0.91 -8.41
C GLN A 28 5.69 1.48 -8.20
N ALA A 29 5.26 2.36 -9.10
CA ALA A 29 3.89 2.90 -9.08
C ALA A 29 2.89 1.75 -9.31
N GLN A 30 1.96 1.58 -8.38
CA GLN A 30 0.94 0.53 -8.38
C GLN A 30 -0.39 1.12 -8.86
N VAL A 31 -0.90 0.68 -10.01
CA VAL A 31 -2.24 1.08 -10.52
C VAL A 31 -3.23 -0.02 -10.14
N VAL A 32 -4.27 0.32 -9.38
CA VAL A 32 -5.33 -0.65 -9.04
C VAL A 32 -6.13 -0.98 -10.31
N LEU A 33 -6.15 -2.26 -10.67
CA LEU A 33 -6.89 -2.80 -11.82
C LEU A 33 -8.26 -3.32 -11.41
N PHE A 34 -8.37 -3.90 -10.21
CA PHE A 34 -9.60 -4.40 -9.62
C PHE A 34 -9.46 -4.50 -8.10
N GLN A 35 -10.53 -4.29 -7.36
CA GLN A 35 -10.58 -4.55 -5.92
C GLN A 35 -11.99 -4.88 -5.46
N ASP A 36 -12.11 -5.74 -4.45
CA ASP A 36 -13.38 -6.08 -3.82
C ASP A 36 -13.12 -6.55 -2.36
N ASP A 37 -13.83 -5.95 -1.41
CA ASP A 37 -13.80 -6.33 0.01
C ASP A 37 -15.08 -7.03 0.45
N PHE A 38 -16.02 -7.26 -0.48
CA PHE A 38 -17.32 -7.92 -0.30
C PHE A 38 -18.23 -7.30 0.77
N ASN A 39 -17.83 -6.23 1.45
CA ASN A 39 -18.49 -5.71 2.64
C ASN A 39 -19.81 -5.01 2.34
N ASP A 40 -20.04 -4.63 1.09
CA ASP A 40 -21.33 -4.15 0.58
C ASP A 40 -22.35 -5.28 0.34
N GLY A 41 -21.92 -6.55 0.44
CA GLY A 41 -22.73 -7.71 0.15
C GLY A 41 -23.05 -7.87 -1.34
N ASP A 42 -22.29 -7.21 -2.21
CA ASP A 42 -22.42 -7.27 -3.65
C ASP A 42 -21.40 -8.24 -4.24
N VAL A 43 -21.84 -9.09 -5.17
CA VAL A 43 -20.97 -9.98 -5.97
C VAL A 43 -21.36 -9.96 -7.45
N HIS A 44 -22.13 -8.95 -7.92
CA HIS A 44 -22.56 -8.85 -9.31
C HIS A 44 -21.38 -8.62 -10.26
N ASP A 45 -20.28 -8.07 -9.77
CA ASP A 45 -19.05 -7.91 -10.54
C ASP A 45 -18.32 -9.24 -10.77
N TRP A 46 -18.72 -10.32 -10.07
CA TRP A 46 -18.14 -11.66 -10.17
C TRP A 46 -18.97 -12.60 -11.01
N VAL A 47 -18.30 -13.37 -11.86
CA VAL A 47 -18.93 -14.36 -12.74
C VAL A 47 -18.33 -15.73 -12.46
N VAL A 48 -19.19 -16.68 -12.10
CA VAL A 48 -18.83 -18.10 -12.00
C VAL A 48 -18.65 -18.66 -13.41
N ILE A 49 -17.40 -18.68 -13.86
CA ILE A 49 -17.02 -19.09 -15.22
C ILE A 49 -16.87 -20.60 -15.39
N ARG A 50 -16.63 -21.32 -14.29
CA ARG A 50 -16.58 -22.78 -14.24
C ARG A 50 -17.12 -23.24 -12.90
N ASN A 51 -18.07 -24.16 -12.90
CA ASN A 51 -18.51 -24.83 -11.68
C ASN A 51 -18.67 -26.34 -11.91
N GLY A 52 -17.55 -27.06 -11.81
CA GLY A 52 -17.57 -28.53 -11.81
C GLY A 52 -18.07 -29.13 -10.50
N CYS A 53 -18.35 -28.32 -9.48
CA CYS A 53 -18.65 -28.74 -8.11
C CYS A 53 -20.16 -28.73 -7.78
N SER A 54 -21.03 -28.71 -8.78
CA SER A 54 -22.48 -28.77 -8.59
C SER A 54 -22.89 -29.94 -7.68
N PRO A 55 -23.82 -29.74 -6.71
CA PRO A 55 -24.68 -28.57 -6.56
C PRO A 55 -24.11 -27.43 -5.70
N SER A 56 -22.83 -27.46 -5.31
CA SER A 56 -22.23 -26.37 -4.54
C SER A 56 -22.24 -25.06 -5.33
N THR A 57 -22.50 -23.96 -4.64
CA THR A 57 -22.58 -22.61 -5.21
C THR A 57 -21.76 -21.64 -4.40
N TRP A 58 -21.12 -20.69 -5.09
CA TRP A 58 -20.48 -19.54 -4.46
C TRP A 58 -21.50 -18.69 -3.71
N ALA A 59 -21.13 -18.23 -2.52
CA ALA A 59 -22.01 -17.48 -1.64
C ALA A 59 -21.24 -16.49 -0.77
N LEU A 60 -21.95 -15.47 -0.29
CA LEU A 60 -21.46 -14.59 0.76
C LEU A 60 -21.76 -15.20 2.13
N ARG A 61 -20.79 -15.11 3.04
CA ARG A 61 -20.94 -15.45 4.46
C ARG A 61 -20.65 -14.21 5.30
N ASN A 62 -21.61 -13.80 6.13
CA ASN A 62 -21.38 -12.74 7.10
C ASN A 62 -20.55 -13.28 8.29
N ILE A 63 -19.38 -12.73 8.51
CA ILE A 63 -18.50 -12.96 9.66
C ILE A 63 -18.53 -11.79 10.67
N GLY A 64 -19.19 -10.69 10.32
CA GLY A 64 -19.41 -9.52 11.16
C GLY A 64 -20.62 -9.67 12.08
N SER A 65 -20.94 -8.59 12.81
CA SER A 65 -22.17 -8.54 13.60
C SER A 65 -23.36 -8.15 12.71
N PRO A 66 -24.61 -8.37 13.14
CA PRO A 66 -25.78 -7.89 12.41
C PRO A 66 -25.77 -6.38 12.15
N GLU A 67 -25.12 -5.60 13.02
CA GLU A 67 -25.03 -4.14 12.94
C GLU A 67 -23.83 -3.64 12.10
N VAL A 68 -22.79 -4.47 11.99
CA VAL A 68 -21.58 -4.19 11.18
C VAL A 68 -21.27 -5.46 10.39
N PRO A 69 -21.97 -5.68 9.26
CA PRO A 69 -21.72 -6.84 8.43
C PRO A 69 -20.30 -6.76 7.88
N ASN A 70 -19.66 -7.93 7.82
CA ASN A 70 -18.39 -8.14 7.14
C ASN A 70 -18.58 -9.45 6.39
N PHE A 71 -18.42 -9.44 5.06
CA PHE A 71 -18.69 -10.62 4.26
C PHE A 71 -17.42 -11.21 3.71
N GLN A 72 -17.42 -12.53 3.61
CA GLN A 72 -16.45 -13.26 2.82
C GLN A 72 -17.18 -13.94 1.67
N TYR A 73 -16.55 -13.98 0.50
CA TYR A 73 -17.06 -14.67 -0.66
C TYR A 73 -16.36 -16.01 -0.82
N GLY A 74 -17.12 -17.09 -0.96
CA GLY A 74 -16.53 -18.42 -0.89
C GLY A 74 -17.48 -19.54 -1.24
N ILE A 75 -17.00 -20.76 -1.08
CA ILE A 75 -17.74 -21.97 -1.40
C ILE A 75 -17.26 -23.14 -0.53
N VAL A 76 -18.21 -24.01 -0.20
CA VAL A 76 -17.94 -25.34 0.38
C VAL A 76 -18.22 -26.38 -0.69
N ILE A 77 -17.23 -27.21 -0.99
CA ILE A 77 -17.33 -28.26 -2.02
C ILE A 77 -17.07 -29.64 -1.42
N ASN A 78 -17.81 -30.62 -1.94
CA ASN A 78 -17.68 -32.03 -1.58
C ASN A 78 -17.61 -32.86 -2.87
N GLY A 79 -16.40 -33.12 -3.33
CA GLY A 79 -16.13 -33.92 -4.52
C GLY A 79 -14.82 -33.54 -5.19
N ARG A 80 -14.39 -34.42 -6.11
CA ARG A 80 -13.25 -34.13 -6.98
C ARG A 80 -13.68 -33.26 -8.14
N CYS A 81 -13.55 -31.96 -7.96
CA CYS A 81 -14.04 -30.96 -8.88
C CYS A 81 -13.23 -29.68 -8.73
N ILE A 82 -13.45 -28.75 -9.67
CA ILE A 82 -12.86 -27.43 -9.66
C ILE A 82 -13.93 -26.41 -10.05
N THR A 83 -13.89 -25.25 -9.41
CA THR A 83 -14.75 -24.12 -9.73
C THR A 83 -13.96 -22.82 -9.64
N GLU A 84 -14.29 -21.87 -10.51
CA GLU A 84 -13.73 -20.52 -10.51
C GLU A 84 -14.80 -19.47 -10.65
N THR A 85 -14.50 -18.34 -10.04
CA THR A 85 -15.18 -17.08 -10.25
C THR A 85 -14.13 -16.01 -10.52
N ILE A 86 -14.38 -15.16 -11.51
CA ILE A 86 -13.49 -14.05 -11.87
C ILE A 86 -14.29 -12.75 -11.97
N PRO A 87 -13.65 -11.58 -11.81
CA PRO A 87 -14.31 -10.33 -12.09
C PRO A 87 -14.67 -10.19 -13.57
N SER A 88 -15.89 -9.76 -13.87
CA SER A 88 -16.43 -9.60 -15.23
C SER A 88 -15.70 -8.56 -16.07
N SER A 89 -15.10 -7.56 -15.42
CA SER A 89 -14.44 -6.42 -16.05
C SER A 89 -12.91 -6.52 -16.09
N LEU A 90 -12.32 -7.50 -15.41
CA LEU A 90 -10.86 -7.62 -15.29
C LEU A 90 -10.26 -8.37 -16.47
N SER A 91 -9.32 -7.71 -17.15
CA SER A 91 -8.43 -8.33 -18.12
C SER A 91 -7.04 -7.75 -17.96
N ILE A 92 -6.05 -8.62 -17.75
CA ILE A 92 -4.66 -8.26 -17.49
C ILE A 92 -3.86 -8.57 -18.76
N PRO A 93 -3.31 -7.55 -19.45
CA PRO A 93 -2.42 -7.74 -20.59
C PRO A 93 -1.17 -8.55 -20.25
N VAL A 94 -0.65 -9.31 -21.22
CA VAL A 94 0.54 -10.16 -21.04
C VAL A 94 1.83 -9.36 -20.76
N ASP A 95 1.86 -8.11 -21.17
CA ASP A 95 3.03 -7.21 -21.12
C ASP A 95 3.14 -6.38 -19.85
N ILE A 96 2.20 -6.55 -18.91
CA ILE A 96 2.27 -5.87 -17.61
C ILE A 96 2.64 -6.85 -16.50
N SER A 97 3.61 -6.45 -15.69
CA SER A 97 3.80 -7.06 -14.37
C SER A 97 2.65 -6.61 -13.47
N TYR A 98 2.20 -7.47 -12.56
CA TYR A 98 1.05 -7.17 -11.68
C TYR A 98 1.14 -7.92 -10.35
N SER A 99 0.45 -7.41 -9.34
CA SER A 99 0.18 -8.11 -8.08
C SER A 99 -1.27 -8.55 -8.00
N PHE A 100 -1.48 -9.73 -7.43
CA PHE A 100 -2.77 -10.23 -6.98
C PHE A 100 -2.69 -10.47 -5.47
N GLU A 101 -3.56 -9.81 -4.72
CA GLU A 101 -3.64 -9.84 -3.26
C GLU A 101 -5.01 -10.37 -2.85
N VAL A 102 -5.06 -11.24 -1.85
CA VAL A 102 -6.31 -11.80 -1.32
C VAL A 102 -6.10 -12.31 0.10
N ASP A 103 -7.10 -12.10 0.96
CA ASP A 103 -7.18 -12.76 2.26
C ASP A 103 -7.93 -14.09 2.10
N LEU A 104 -7.35 -15.17 2.61
CA LEU A 104 -7.97 -16.51 2.61
C LEU A 104 -8.09 -17.02 4.04
N ALA A 105 -9.32 -17.32 4.45
CA ALA A 105 -9.60 -17.95 5.74
C ALA A 105 -9.33 -19.46 5.67
N VAL A 106 -8.47 -19.95 6.55
CA VAL A 106 -8.15 -21.38 6.69
C VAL A 106 -9.09 -21.98 7.72
N THR A 107 -10.07 -22.77 7.28
CA THR A 107 -11.09 -23.37 8.17
C THR A 107 -10.63 -24.67 8.81
N ASP A 108 -9.75 -25.42 8.16
CA ASP A 108 -9.11 -26.62 8.68
C ASP A 108 -7.65 -26.76 8.18
N ASN A 109 -6.94 -27.79 8.65
CA ASN A 109 -5.53 -28.03 8.30
C ASN A 109 -5.31 -29.19 7.30
N VAL A 110 -6.36 -29.72 6.68
CA VAL A 110 -6.29 -30.95 5.86
C VAL A 110 -6.82 -30.77 4.43
N SER A 111 -7.83 -29.92 4.25
CA SER A 111 -8.51 -29.74 2.97
C SER A 111 -7.58 -29.17 1.89
N ASP A 112 -7.96 -29.40 0.64
CA ASP A 112 -7.43 -28.64 -0.49
C ASP A 112 -7.94 -27.19 -0.40
N ARG A 113 -7.08 -26.22 -0.67
CA ARG A 113 -7.41 -24.78 -0.73
C ARG A 113 -6.61 -24.16 -1.87
N ASN A 114 -7.23 -23.29 -2.65
CA ASN A 114 -6.52 -22.61 -3.73
C ASN A 114 -7.15 -21.27 -4.09
N PHE A 115 -6.41 -20.50 -4.89
CA PHE A 115 -6.93 -19.33 -5.58
C PHE A 115 -6.18 -19.13 -6.88
N VAL A 116 -6.86 -18.59 -7.89
CA VAL A 116 -6.33 -18.50 -9.26
C VAL A 116 -5.82 -17.09 -9.54
N PHE A 117 -4.53 -16.95 -9.80
CA PHE A 117 -3.93 -15.64 -10.07
C PHE A 117 -3.71 -15.38 -11.56
N LYS A 118 -3.69 -16.41 -12.41
CA LYS A 118 -3.82 -16.28 -13.87
C LYS A 118 -4.88 -17.23 -14.38
N TYR A 119 -5.95 -16.73 -14.97
CA TYR A 119 -6.99 -17.54 -15.59
C TYR A 119 -7.29 -17.02 -17.00
N LYS A 120 -7.28 -17.90 -17.99
CA LYS A 120 -7.77 -17.60 -19.35
C LYS A 120 -9.00 -18.43 -19.69
N ASP A 121 -8.89 -19.73 -19.48
CA ASP A 121 -9.94 -20.71 -19.79
C ASP A 121 -9.70 -22.01 -18.98
N PRO A 122 -10.63 -22.99 -19.01
CA PRO A 122 -10.50 -24.22 -18.21
C PRO A 122 -9.23 -25.05 -18.45
N ASN A 123 -8.54 -24.84 -19.57
CA ASN A 123 -7.33 -25.54 -19.96
C ASN A 123 -6.06 -24.70 -19.72
N ASN A 124 -6.19 -23.45 -19.29
CA ASN A 124 -5.10 -22.49 -19.23
C ASN A 124 -5.22 -21.59 -17.98
N TRP A 125 -4.51 -21.94 -16.92
CA TRP A 125 -4.55 -21.23 -15.65
C TRP A 125 -3.35 -21.52 -14.75
N TYR A 126 -3.11 -20.62 -13.79
CA TYR A 126 -2.14 -20.76 -12.71
C TYR A 126 -2.84 -20.47 -11.39
N ASP A 127 -2.66 -21.34 -10.41
CA ASP A 127 -3.19 -21.18 -9.07
C ASP A 127 -2.07 -21.25 -8.02
N VAL A 128 -2.39 -20.81 -6.82
CA VAL A 128 -1.66 -21.22 -5.63
C VAL A 128 -2.44 -22.38 -5.02
N HIS A 129 -1.84 -23.55 -4.97
CA HIS A 129 -2.44 -24.77 -4.48
C HIS A 129 -1.88 -25.15 -3.09
N ILE A 130 -2.78 -25.30 -2.12
CA ILE A 130 -2.47 -25.60 -0.73
C ILE A 130 -3.14 -26.92 -0.36
N TYR A 131 -2.33 -27.91 0.05
CA TYR A 131 -2.82 -29.18 0.59
C TYR A 131 -2.14 -29.43 1.94
N GLY A 132 -2.96 -29.45 2.99
CA GLY A 132 -2.46 -29.45 4.36
C GLY A 132 -1.53 -28.26 4.63
N GLN A 133 -0.24 -28.55 4.88
CA GLN A 133 0.82 -27.55 5.09
C GLN A 133 1.68 -27.30 3.84
N MET A 134 1.48 -28.07 2.78
CA MET A 134 2.22 -27.89 1.53
C MET A 134 1.54 -26.81 0.71
N ILE A 135 2.36 -25.94 0.14
CA ILE A 135 1.92 -24.88 -0.76
C ILE A 135 2.79 -24.90 -2.00
N HIS A 136 2.18 -24.82 -3.17
CA HIS A 136 2.91 -24.71 -4.43
C HIS A 136 2.11 -23.91 -5.46
N ILE A 137 2.79 -23.45 -6.50
CA ILE A 137 2.17 -22.84 -7.66
C ILE A 137 1.85 -23.94 -8.67
N GLN A 138 0.58 -24.10 -9.03
CA GLN A 138 0.20 -25.01 -10.12
C GLN A 138 0.15 -24.23 -11.44
N LYS A 139 0.63 -24.86 -12.51
CA LYS A 139 0.61 -24.31 -13.87
C LYS A 139 -0.06 -25.29 -14.81
N VAL A 140 -1.17 -24.90 -15.42
CA VAL A 140 -1.87 -25.69 -16.45
C VAL A 140 -1.89 -24.92 -17.76
N ILE A 141 -1.33 -25.54 -18.80
CA ILE A 141 -1.28 -24.98 -20.17
C ILE A 141 -1.74 -26.06 -21.14
N ASP A 142 -2.68 -25.71 -22.01
CA ASP A 142 -3.33 -26.62 -22.96
C ASP A 142 -3.92 -27.88 -22.29
N GLY A 143 -4.42 -27.73 -21.07
CA GLY A 143 -5.05 -28.79 -20.27
C GLY A 143 -4.06 -29.76 -19.64
N ILE A 144 -2.75 -29.49 -19.73
CA ILE A 144 -1.69 -30.32 -19.18
C ILE A 144 -1.12 -29.63 -17.94
N ASP A 145 -0.98 -30.38 -16.85
CA ASP A 145 -0.23 -29.94 -15.67
C ASP A 145 1.27 -29.82 -16.02
N ARG A 146 1.77 -28.59 -15.99
CA ARG A 146 3.15 -28.18 -16.26
C ARG A 146 3.83 -27.66 -14.99
N SER A 147 3.31 -27.93 -13.80
CA SER A 147 3.85 -27.39 -12.54
C SER A 147 5.31 -27.81 -12.31
N SER A 148 5.72 -28.98 -12.82
CA SER A 148 7.11 -29.44 -12.81
C SER A 148 8.08 -28.60 -13.63
N THR A 149 7.58 -27.71 -14.49
CA THR A 149 8.42 -26.75 -15.24
C THR A 149 8.75 -25.50 -14.44
N LEU A 150 7.96 -25.18 -13.41
CA LEU A 150 8.22 -24.05 -12.53
C LEU A 150 9.33 -24.42 -11.54
N LEU A 151 10.42 -23.66 -11.53
CA LEU A 151 11.51 -23.88 -10.58
C LEU A 151 11.18 -23.20 -9.25
N ASN A 152 11.56 -23.80 -8.12
CA ASN A 152 11.35 -23.25 -6.77
C ASN A 152 9.89 -22.89 -6.43
N SER A 153 8.94 -23.59 -7.04
CA SER A 153 7.51 -23.27 -7.02
C SER A 153 6.72 -23.86 -5.86
N GLY A 154 7.38 -24.44 -4.85
CA GLY A 154 6.70 -25.08 -3.72
C GLY A 154 7.52 -25.08 -2.44
N THR A 155 6.81 -25.03 -1.31
CA THR A 155 7.38 -25.07 0.04
C THR A 155 6.36 -25.59 1.04
N THR A 156 6.72 -25.60 2.32
CA THR A 156 5.81 -25.86 3.43
C THR A 156 5.57 -24.58 4.23
N TYR A 157 4.33 -24.35 4.63
CA TYR A 157 3.93 -23.25 5.50
C TYR A 157 3.03 -23.75 6.62
N SER A 158 3.29 -23.30 7.85
CA SER A 158 2.58 -23.78 9.05
C SER A 158 1.23 -23.10 9.22
N PHE A 159 0.25 -23.53 8.43
CA PHE A 159 -1.14 -23.05 8.55
C PHE A 159 -1.78 -23.48 9.87
N GLN A 160 -2.66 -22.64 10.39
CA GLN A 160 -3.45 -22.87 11.59
C GLN A 160 -4.93 -22.67 11.26
N ALA A 161 -5.75 -23.67 11.54
CA ALA A 161 -7.19 -23.60 11.41
C ALA A 161 -7.77 -22.43 12.24
N GLY A 162 -8.76 -21.75 11.67
CA GLY A 162 -9.39 -20.56 12.24
C GLY A 162 -8.60 -19.27 12.04
N GLN A 163 -7.53 -19.26 11.24
CA GLN A 163 -6.77 -18.06 10.91
C GLN A 163 -6.99 -17.62 9.47
N THR A 164 -6.95 -16.30 9.26
CA THR A 164 -6.92 -15.70 7.94
C THR A 164 -5.48 -15.32 7.59
N TYR A 165 -5.10 -15.59 6.35
CA TYR A 165 -3.77 -15.29 5.84
C TYR A 165 -3.89 -14.34 4.65
N HIS A 166 -3.05 -13.30 4.66
CA HIS A 166 -2.94 -12.37 3.55
C HIS A 166 -1.93 -12.90 2.54
N PHE A 167 -2.41 -13.22 1.33
CA PHE A 167 -1.58 -13.67 0.23
C PHE A 167 -1.31 -12.53 -0.74
N LYS A 168 -0.08 -12.44 -1.24
CA LYS A 168 0.30 -11.57 -2.36
C LYS A 168 1.10 -12.37 -3.37
N VAL A 169 0.63 -12.46 -4.61
CA VAL A 169 1.35 -13.00 -5.76
C VAL A 169 1.80 -11.84 -6.63
N GLU A 170 3.09 -11.70 -6.87
CA GLU A 170 3.68 -10.75 -7.82
C GLU A 170 4.15 -11.53 -9.04
N VAL A 171 3.67 -11.14 -10.22
CA VAL A 171 4.08 -11.73 -11.50
C VAL A 171 4.92 -10.69 -12.23
N LEU A 172 6.20 -11.01 -12.42
CA LEU A 172 7.21 -10.14 -13.01
C LEU A 172 7.80 -10.84 -14.25
N ALA A 173 7.25 -10.60 -15.43
CA ALA A 173 7.66 -11.27 -16.67
C ALA A 173 7.73 -12.81 -16.55
N ASP A 174 8.89 -13.38 -16.25
CA ASP A 174 9.18 -14.80 -16.07
C ASP A 174 9.43 -15.21 -14.60
N GLU A 175 9.18 -14.34 -13.62
CA GLU A 175 9.29 -14.64 -12.19
C GLU A 175 7.92 -14.51 -11.50
N ILE A 176 7.62 -15.45 -10.59
CA ILE A 176 6.41 -15.44 -9.76
C ILE A 176 6.82 -15.47 -8.29
N ASN A 177 6.55 -14.39 -7.57
CA ASN A 177 6.85 -14.24 -6.15
C ASN A 177 5.57 -14.35 -5.34
N LEU A 178 5.50 -15.32 -4.41
CA LEU A 178 4.39 -15.47 -3.49
C LEU A 178 4.81 -15.11 -2.07
N HIS A 179 4.03 -14.23 -1.45
CA HIS A 179 4.18 -13.79 -0.08
C HIS A 179 2.97 -14.19 0.77
N ILE A 180 3.22 -14.50 2.04
CA ILE A 180 2.18 -14.65 3.06
C ILE A 180 2.49 -13.68 4.20
N ASN A 181 1.52 -12.84 4.58
CA ASN A 181 1.67 -11.82 5.63
C ASN A 181 2.94 -10.96 5.43
N ASN A 182 3.19 -10.55 4.18
CA ASN A 182 4.35 -9.77 3.72
C ASN A 182 5.72 -10.48 3.76
N PHE A 183 5.77 -11.77 4.07
CA PHE A 183 6.99 -12.58 3.96
C PHE A 183 7.00 -13.34 2.64
N LEU A 184 8.06 -13.17 1.85
CA LEU A 184 8.32 -13.97 0.66
C LEU A 184 8.53 -15.44 1.07
N ILE A 185 7.71 -16.33 0.53
CA ILE A 185 7.78 -17.78 0.81
C ILE A 185 8.17 -18.61 -0.41
N ILE A 186 7.86 -18.13 -1.62
CA ILE A 186 8.18 -18.76 -2.90
C ILE A 186 8.65 -17.65 -3.85
N SER A 187 9.75 -17.89 -4.55
CA SER A 187 10.22 -17.11 -5.69
C SER A 187 10.51 -18.11 -6.79
N ALA A 188 9.60 -18.18 -7.75
CA ALA A 188 9.57 -19.23 -8.76
C ALA A 188 9.91 -18.69 -10.15
N ASP A 189 10.75 -19.41 -10.88
CA ASP A 189 11.01 -19.12 -12.28
C ASP A 189 9.93 -19.80 -13.14
N ASP A 190 9.30 -19.04 -14.03
CA ASP A 190 8.27 -19.47 -14.98
C ASP A 190 8.84 -19.57 -16.40
N PRO A 191 9.57 -20.65 -16.75
CA PRO A 191 9.97 -20.87 -18.13
C PRO A 191 8.72 -21.14 -18.98
N GLY A 192 8.76 -20.70 -20.24
CA GLY A 192 7.68 -20.95 -21.19
C GLY A 192 7.23 -22.43 -21.24
N PRO A 193 6.00 -22.73 -21.68
CA PRO A 193 5.08 -21.82 -22.36
C PRO A 193 4.41 -20.82 -21.41
N TYR A 194 4.24 -19.58 -21.88
CA TYR A 194 3.60 -18.49 -21.13
C TYR A 194 2.10 -18.44 -21.45
N LEU A 195 1.31 -18.01 -20.47
CA LEU A 195 -0.11 -17.75 -20.63
C LEU A 195 -0.35 -16.28 -21.01
N PRO A 196 -0.80 -15.97 -22.25
CA PRO A 196 -1.12 -14.60 -22.65
C PRO A 196 -2.53 -14.22 -22.22
N ASN A 197 -2.72 -12.94 -21.85
CA ASN A 197 -4.01 -12.28 -21.58
C ASN A 197 -4.93 -13.09 -20.66
N PHE A 198 -4.90 -12.77 -19.38
CA PHE A 198 -5.61 -13.53 -18.35
C PHE A 198 -6.35 -12.57 -17.41
N SER A 199 -7.27 -13.12 -16.62
CA SER A 199 -7.79 -12.47 -15.42
C SER A 199 -7.11 -13.08 -14.19
N ALA A 200 -7.35 -12.49 -13.03
CA ALA A 200 -7.19 -13.17 -11.75
C ALA A 200 -8.59 -13.40 -11.13
N GLY A 201 -8.68 -14.25 -10.11
CA GLY A 201 -9.94 -14.50 -9.43
C GLY A 201 -9.82 -15.50 -8.29
N LEU A 202 -10.92 -16.17 -8.00
CA LEU A 202 -11.04 -17.09 -6.89
C LEU A 202 -11.30 -18.49 -7.43
N GLN A 203 -10.77 -19.48 -6.73
CA GLN A 203 -10.88 -20.87 -7.11
C GLN A 203 -11.18 -21.72 -5.88
N ALA A 204 -11.88 -22.82 -6.09
CA ALA A 204 -11.95 -23.91 -5.13
C ALA A 204 -11.79 -25.22 -5.89
N SER A 205 -11.01 -26.15 -5.34
CA SER A 205 -10.91 -27.50 -5.89
C SER A 205 -10.80 -28.55 -4.80
N GLY A 206 -11.37 -29.72 -5.05
CA GLY A 206 -11.16 -30.92 -4.25
C GLY A 206 -10.41 -31.96 -5.06
N GLY A 207 -9.42 -32.59 -4.44
CA GLY A 207 -8.51 -33.53 -5.08
C GLY A 207 -8.29 -34.77 -4.22
N GLY A 208 -7.15 -34.81 -3.53
CA GLY A 208 -6.77 -35.91 -2.64
C GLY A 208 -7.77 -36.05 -1.49
N ASP A 209 -8.06 -34.91 -0.86
CA ASP A 209 -9.21 -34.72 0.02
C ASP A 209 -10.40 -34.21 -0.83
N PRO A 210 -11.53 -34.92 -0.89
CA PRO A 210 -12.67 -34.46 -1.66
C PRO A 210 -13.41 -33.29 -0.99
N SER A 211 -13.10 -32.94 0.26
CA SER A 211 -13.68 -31.79 0.95
C SER A 211 -12.77 -30.58 0.85
N SER A 212 -13.37 -29.43 0.52
CA SER A 212 -12.67 -28.14 0.49
C SER A 212 -13.64 -27.02 0.86
N GLU A 213 -13.15 -26.09 1.68
CA GLU A 213 -13.86 -24.89 2.10
C GLU A 213 -12.91 -23.70 1.98
N VAL A 214 -13.28 -22.73 1.15
CA VAL A 214 -12.51 -21.51 0.94
C VAL A 214 -13.41 -20.30 1.12
N TRP A 215 -12.89 -19.29 1.81
CA TRP A 215 -13.57 -18.02 2.04
C TRP A 215 -12.56 -16.89 1.87
N PHE A 216 -12.85 -16.01 0.93
CA PHE A 216 -11.96 -14.94 0.51
C PHE A 216 -12.49 -13.58 0.94
N ASP A 217 -11.56 -12.66 1.16
CA ASP A 217 -11.80 -11.26 1.50
C ASP A 217 -10.67 -10.39 0.93
N ASN A 218 -10.88 -9.07 0.85
CA ASN A 218 -9.87 -8.07 0.49
C ASN A 218 -9.09 -8.41 -0.80
N VAL A 219 -9.81 -8.72 -1.88
CA VAL A 219 -9.21 -8.95 -3.20
C VAL A 219 -8.68 -7.62 -3.73
N LEU A 220 -7.41 -7.60 -4.15
CA LEU A 220 -6.79 -6.44 -4.79
C LEU A 220 -5.89 -6.90 -5.94
N VAL A 221 -6.11 -6.35 -7.13
CA VAL A 221 -5.29 -6.59 -8.32
C VAL A 221 -4.70 -5.27 -8.75
N SER A 222 -3.39 -5.21 -8.95
CA SER A 222 -2.73 -3.97 -9.37
C SER A 222 -1.60 -4.19 -10.36
N SER A 223 -1.37 -3.28 -11.29
CA SER A 223 -0.16 -3.31 -12.11
C SER A 223 1.07 -2.98 -11.25
N ILE A 224 2.17 -3.67 -11.53
CA ILE A 224 3.51 -3.41 -11.00
C ILE A 224 4.26 -2.81 -12.17
N ASN A 225 4.29 -1.48 -12.31
CA ASN A 225 4.93 -0.90 -13.50
C ASN A 225 6.44 -1.18 -13.50
N PRO A 226 7.00 -1.90 -14.49
CA PRO A 226 8.43 -1.80 -14.75
C PRO A 226 8.72 -0.34 -15.10
N ALA A 227 9.78 0.22 -14.52
CA ALA A 227 10.24 1.54 -14.93
C ALA A 227 10.78 1.41 -16.37
N GLU A 228 9.97 1.75 -17.36
CA GLU A 228 10.46 2.16 -18.67
C GLU A 228 9.77 3.46 -19.09
N PRO A 229 10.52 4.55 -19.34
CA PRO A 229 9.96 5.77 -19.86
C PRO A 229 9.57 5.53 -21.33
N SER A 230 8.28 5.34 -21.60
CA SER A 230 7.80 5.48 -22.97
C SER A 230 7.92 6.95 -23.35
N LEU A 231 8.78 7.22 -24.34
CA LEU A 231 8.90 8.53 -24.97
C LEU A 231 7.51 8.93 -25.51
N PRO A 232 7.05 10.18 -25.31
CA PRO A 232 5.76 10.60 -25.82
C PRO A 232 5.71 10.49 -27.36
N PRO A 233 4.56 10.13 -27.95
CA PRO A 233 4.42 10.06 -29.39
C PRO A 233 4.67 11.45 -30.00
N PHE A 234 5.52 11.49 -31.03
CA PHE A 234 5.81 12.68 -31.81
C PHE A 234 4.49 13.22 -32.39
N PRO A 235 4.09 14.49 -32.14
CA PRO A 235 2.86 15.01 -32.70
C PRO A 235 3.01 15.21 -34.21
N THR A 236 2.13 14.56 -34.96
CA THR A 236 1.91 14.82 -36.38
C THR A 236 1.44 16.27 -36.57
N PRO A 237 1.99 17.05 -37.52
CA PRO A 237 1.58 18.45 -37.69
C PRO A 237 0.15 18.51 -38.22
N SER A 238 -0.78 18.97 -37.38
CA SER A 238 -2.11 19.38 -37.80
C SER A 238 -2.04 20.81 -38.34
N LEU A 239 -2.31 20.98 -39.62
CA LEU A 239 -2.49 22.28 -40.25
C LEU A 239 -3.83 22.84 -39.77
N THR A 240 -3.80 23.74 -38.78
CA THR A 240 -4.59 24.99 -38.63
C THR A 240 -4.68 25.34 -37.13
N PRO A 241 -3.96 26.36 -36.63
CA PRO A 241 -4.13 26.82 -35.26
C PRO A 241 -5.33 27.76 -35.17
N SER A 242 -6.32 27.39 -34.36
CA SER A 242 -7.26 28.34 -33.76
C SER A 242 -6.62 28.88 -32.48
N PRO A 243 -6.76 30.18 -32.13
CA PRO A 243 -6.05 30.75 -30.99
C PRO A 243 -6.62 30.22 -29.68
N ILE A 244 -5.89 29.30 -29.05
CA ILE A 244 -6.08 28.92 -27.64
C ILE A 244 -5.44 30.05 -26.81
N PRO A 245 -6.11 30.62 -25.81
CA PRO A 245 -5.48 31.59 -24.92
C PRO A 245 -4.25 30.94 -24.27
N THR A 246 -3.11 31.58 -24.43
CA THR A 246 -1.80 31.15 -23.92
C THR A 246 -1.91 30.82 -22.43
N SER A 247 -1.95 29.54 -22.07
CA SER A 247 -1.82 29.12 -20.68
C SER A 247 -0.43 29.55 -20.22
N ILE A 248 -0.36 30.37 -19.15
CA ILE A 248 0.90 30.65 -18.46
C ILE A 248 1.49 29.29 -18.07
N PRO A 249 2.72 28.95 -18.50
CA PRO A 249 3.36 27.70 -18.09
C PRO A 249 3.45 27.67 -16.56
N VAL A 250 2.90 26.63 -15.93
CA VAL A 250 3.04 26.41 -14.49
C VAL A 250 4.24 25.49 -14.30
N ASP A 251 5.33 26.01 -13.77
CA ASP A 251 6.64 25.32 -13.61
C ASP A 251 7.06 25.15 -12.13
N LYS A 252 6.33 25.76 -11.19
CA LYS A 252 6.55 25.59 -9.74
C LYS A 252 5.86 24.35 -9.19
N VAL A 253 6.60 23.55 -8.43
CA VAL A 253 6.11 22.36 -7.71
C VAL A 253 6.34 22.54 -6.23
N VAL A 254 5.26 22.58 -5.45
CA VAL A 254 5.33 22.53 -3.99
C VAL A 254 5.41 21.07 -3.57
N PHE A 255 6.50 20.69 -2.90
CA PHE A 255 6.69 19.33 -2.41
C PHE A 255 6.41 19.26 -0.91
N ILE A 256 5.57 18.32 -0.48
CA ILE A 256 5.18 18.14 0.92
C ILE A 256 5.49 16.69 1.36
N PRO A 257 6.43 16.47 2.28
CA PRO A 257 6.78 15.13 2.74
C PRO A 257 5.72 14.53 3.67
N GLY A 258 5.85 13.23 3.93
CA GLY A 258 4.98 12.47 4.82
C GLY A 258 5.22 12.72 6.31
N PHE A 259 4.43 12.03 7.13
CA PHE A 259 4.55 12.03 8.60
C PHE A 259 5.99 11.68 9.02
N GLY A 260 6.61 12.52 9.86
CA GLY A 260 8.00 12.35 10.27
C GLY A 260 9.05 12.77 9.22
N GLY A 261 8.66 13.21 8.03
CA GLY A 261 9.61 13.60 6.97
C GLY A 261 10.30 14.96 7.19
N SER A 262 9.85 15.73 8.17
CA SER A 262 10.40 17.05 8.52
C SER A 262 11.09 17.02 9.88
N TRP A 263 12.14 17.80 10.04
CA TRP A 263 12.99 17.82 11.23
C TRP A 263 13.24 19.22 11.78
N ASN A 264 13.05 19.36 13.09
CA ASN A 264 13.38 20.55 13.86
C ASN A 264 13.83 20.11 15.26
N THR A 265 15.15 20.07 15.49
CA THR A 265 15.71 19.58 16.76
C THR A 265 15.23 20.38 17.96
N LYS A 266 15.07 21.69 17.82
CA LYS A 266 14.62 22.59 18.89
C LYS A 266 13.19 22.27 19.28
N ALA A 267 12.27 22.20 18.32
CA ALA A 267 10.86 21.89 18.55
C ALA A 267 10.65 20.46 19.09
N LEU A 268 11.42 19.48 18.59
CA LEU A 268 11.33 18.08 19.03
C LEU A 268 11.92 17.88 20.44
N LEU A 269 13.05 18.52 20.78
CA LEU A 269 13.68 18.35 22.11
C LEU A 269 13.02 19.19 23.21
N SER A 270 12.41 20.33 22.83
CA SER A 270 11.62 21.17 23.75
C SER A 270 10.17 20.69 23.90
N CYS A 271 9.71 19.80 23.01
CA CYS A 271 8.34 19.31 22.96
C CYS A 271 7.28 20.41 22.70
N ALA A 272 7.71 21.56 22.19
CA ALA A 272 6.83 22.65 21.77
C ALA A 272 6.51 22.53 20.28
N PHE A 273 5.27 22.84 19.91
CA PHE A 273 4.90 23.00 18.50
C PHE A 273 5.58 24.22 17.89
N ASP A 274 5.89 24.15 16.60
CA ASP A 274 6.53 25.24 15.86
C ASP A 274 5.93 25.31 14.45
N SER A 275 5.07 26.30 14.22
CA SER A 275 4.34 26.45 12.95
C SER A 275 5.10 27.25 11.90
N ASP A 276 6.31 27.75 12.19
CA ASP A 276 7.12 28.45 11.20
C ASP A 276 7.85 27.42 10.31
N PRO A 277 7.50 27.31 9.01
CA PRO A 277 8.08 26.29 8.13
C PRO A 277 9.58 26.51 7.89
N ASN A 278 10.11 27.70 8.15
CA ASN A 278 11.54 27.99 7.98
C ASN A 278 12.42 27.37 9.07
N HIS A 279 11.82 26.96 10.20
CA HIS A 279 12.54 26.23 11.25
C HIS A 279 12.61 24.72 11.00
N TRP A 280 11.96 24.23 9.95
CA TRP A 280 11.92 22.82 9.60
C TRP A 280 12.75 22.55 8.34
N SER A 281 13.48 21.44 8.34
CA SER A 281 14.21 20.93 7.18
C SER A 281 13.77 19.51 6.85
N LEU A 282 14.26 18.98 5.73
CA LEU A 282 14.20 17.55 5.46
C LEU A 282 14.84 16.77 6.62
N ALA A 283 14.18 15.71 7.07
CA ALA A 283 14.77 14.85 8.09
C ALA A 283 15.97 14.07 7.51
N PRO A 284 17.12 13.98 8.21
CA PRO A 284 18.31 13.32 7.68
C PRO A 284 18.08 11.87 7.23
N TYR A 285 17.23 11.12 7.96
CA TYR A 285 16.88 9.74 7.62
C TYR A 285 15.88 9.61 6.46
N ALA A 286 15.32 10.74 6.00
CA ALA A 286 14.40 10.80 4.88
C ALA A 286 15.08 11.35 3.61
N GLU A 287 16.33 11.83 3.70
CA GLU A 287 17.09 12.33 2.56
C GLU A 287 17.25 11.26 1.48
N ASP A 288 17.61 10.03 1.84
CA ASP A 288 17.80 8.94 0.87
C ASP A 288 16.52 8.59 0.09
N ILE A 289 15.35 8.95 0.63
CA ILE A 289 14.05 8.72 0.00
C ILE A 289 13.63 9.93 -0.84
N TYR A 290 13.71 11.13 -0.28
CA TYR A 290 13.14 12.32 -0.92
C TYR A 290 14.13 13.06 -1.81
N THR A 291 15.43 13.10 -1.47
CA THR A 291 16.43 13.81 -2.28
C THR A 291 16.48 13.34 -3.74
N PRO A 292 16.44 12.03 -4.05
CA PRO A 292 16.40 11.58 -5.45
C PRO A 292 15.17 12.09 -6.22
N LEU A 293 14.00 12.15 -5.56
CA LEU A 293 12.77 12.69 -6.15
C LEU A 293 12.91 14.21 -6.40
N LEU A 294 13.40 14.97 -5.42
CA LEU A 294 13.58 16.42 -5.55
C LEU A 294 14.58 16.77 -6.66
N ASN A 295 15.68 16.01 -6.74
CA ASN A 295 16.68 16.18 -7.80
C ASN A 295 16.07 15.85 -9.17
N THR A 296 15.36 14.73 -9.31
CA THR A 296 14.72 14.35 -10.58
C THR A 296 13.73 15.41 -11.08
N LEU A 297 12.93 15.99 -10.18
CA LEU A 297 12.01 17.06 -10.55
C LEU A 297 12.77 18.33 -10.95
N THR A 298 13.82 18.69 -10.21
CA THR A 298 14.66 19.85 -10.53
C THR A 298 15.38 19.68 -11.88
N ASP A 299 15.96 18.50 -12.14
CA ASP A 299 16.66 18.15 -13.39
C ASP A 299 15.70 18.12 -14.59
N SER A 300 14.40 17.88 -14.34
CA SER A 300 13.33 17.93 -15.34
C SER A 300 12.84 19.37 -15.62
N GLY A 301 13.46 20.39 -15.01
CA GLY A 301 13.16 21.80 -15.24
C GLY A 301 12.08 22.39 -14.33
N TRP A 302 11.62 21.67 -13.30
CA TRP A 302 10.65 22.20 -12.34
C TRP A 302 11.33 23.04 -11.26
N SER A 303 10.70 24.15 -10.88
CA SER A 303 11.11 24.97 -9.74
C SER A 303 10.49 24.42 -8.46
N ILE A 304 11.31 23.76 -7.63
CA ILE A 304 10.81 23.07 -6.43
C ILE A 304 10.74 24.02 -5.23
N LEU A 305 9.58 24.03 -4.58
CA LEU A 305 9.32 24.70 -3.32
C LEU A 305 9.02 23.66 -2.24
N PRO A 306 10.03 23.18 -1.49
CA PRO A 306 9.77 22.26 -0.38
C PRO A 306 8.98 22.95 0.74
N PHE A 307 7.98 22.25 1.27
CA PHE A 307 7.23 22.66 2.44
C PHE A 307 7.49 21.65 3.57
N TYR A 308 8.49 21.97 4.40
CA TYR A 308 8.74 21.26 5.65
C TYR A 308 7.88 21.88 6.75
N TYR A 309 7.35 21.03 7.62
CA TYR A 309 6.28 21.41 8.54
C TYR A 309 6.33 20.57 9.82
N ASP A 310 5.64 21.05 10.86
CA ASP A 310 5.48 20.29 12.09
C ASP A 310 4.43 19.18 11.90
N TRP A 311 4.90 17.99 11.58
CA TRP A 311 4.07 16.81 11.36
C TRP A 311 3.29 16.36 12.60
N ARG A 312 3.54 16.94 13.78
CA ARG A 312 2.75 16.67 14.99
C ARG A 312 1.45 17.47 15.02
N GLN A 313 1.40 18.60 14.34
CA GLN A 313 0.23 19.50 14.26
C GLN A 313 -0.78 19.00 13.23
N LEU A 314 -2.05 19.40 13.39
CA LEU A 314 -3.15 18.96 12.53
C LEU A 314 -2.87 19.35 11.06
N PRO A 315 -3.25 18.52 10.07
CA PRO A 315 -3.12 18.86 8.66
C PRO A 315 -3.76 20.20 8.29
N SER A 316 -4.91 20.54 8.88
CA SER A 316 -5.62 21.80 8.64
C SER A 316 -4.86 23.04 9.13
N GLN A 317 -4.10 22.92 10.22
CA GLN A 317 -3.21 23.98 10.70
C GLN A 317 -2.05 24.17 9.74
N ASN A 318 -1.41 23.06 9.32
CA ASN A 318 -0.33 23.10 8.34
C ASN A 318 -0.80 23.58 6.95
N ALA A 319 -2.06 23.35 6.57
CA ALA A 319 -2.65 23.84 5.32
C ALA A 319 -2.78 25.37 5.31
N SER A 320 -3.11 25.99 6.44
CA SER A 320 -3.11 27.44 6.58
C SER A 320 -1.70 28.03 6.38
N VAL A 321 -0.68 27.38 6.97
CA VAL A 321 0.74 27.79 6.82
C VAL A 321 1.23 27.56 5.39
N LEU A 322 0.81 26.46 4.75
CA LEU A 322 1.10 26.18 3.35
C LEU A 322 0.54 27.28 2.44
N ALA A 323 -0.68 27.74 2.69
CA ALA A 323 -1.30 28.83 1.94
C ALA A 323 -0.48 30.12 2.05
N GLU A 324 -0.03 30.49 3.25
CA GLU A 324 0.84 31.64 3.47
C GLU A 324 2.17 31.51 2.74
N LYS A 325 2.79 30.32 2.77
CA LYS A 325 4.03 30.07 2.02
C LYS A 325 3.80 30.24 0.52
N ILE A 326 2.80 29.59 -0.06
CA ILE A 326 2.49 29.68 -1.49
C ILE A 326 2.24 31.13 -1.91
N GLU A 327 1.48 31.89 -1.12
CA GLU A 327 1.23 33.30 -1.44
C GLU A 327 2.47 34.18 -1.34
N SER A 328 3.38 33.89 -0.40
CA SER A 328 4.65 34.62 -0.28
C SER A 328 5.64 34.31 -1.41
N GLU A 329 5.53 33.13 -2.03
CA GLU A 329 6.45 32.63 -3.06
C GLU A 329 5.86 32.71 -4.48
N THR A 330 4.64 33.25 -4.64
CA THR A 330 3.96 33.36 -5.94
C THR A 330 3.34 34.73 -6.15
N SER A 331 3.33 35.20 -7.41
CA SER A 331 2.59 36.41 -7.80
C SER A 331 1.08 36.16 -7.84
N ALA A 332 0.24 37.21 -7.79
CA ALA A 332 -1.22 37.08 -7.64
C ALA A 332 -1.90 36.05 -8.58
N ASN A 333 -1.50 35.98 -9.85
CA ASN A 333 -2.09 35.09 -10.87
C ASN A 333 -1.28 33.80 -11.11
N GLU A 334 -0.14 33.64 -10.45
CA GLU A 334 0.70 32.46 -10.58
C GLU A 334 0.08 31.30 -9.80
N ARG A 335 0.04 30.13 -10.43
CA ARG A 335 -0.44 28.88 -9.87
C ARG A 335 0.74 27.93 -9.65
N VAL A 336 0.52 26.89 -8.84
CA VAL A 336 1.54 25.89 -8.51
C VAL A 336 0.99 24.48 -8.69
N ASN A 337 1.85 23.53 -9.03
CA ASN A 337 1.57 22.12 -8.88
C ASN A 337 1.94 21.69 -7.45
N ILE A 338 1.25 20.72 -6.88
CA ILE A 338 1.56 20.20 -5.53
C ILE A 338 1.79 18.70 -5.61
N VAL A 339 2.87 18.24 -4.98
CA VAL A 339 3.17 16.81 -4.76
C VAL A 339 3.20 16.56 -3.26
N GLY A 340 2.18 15.88 -2.75
CA GLY A 340 2.08 15.52 -1.33
C GLY A 340 2.26 14.02 -1.12
N HIS A 341 3.22 13.61 -0.31
CA HIS A 341 3.41 12.20 0.07
C HIS A 341 2.81 11.92 1.44
N SER A 342 2.10 10.80 1.60
CA SER A 342 1.51 10.37 2.87
C SER A 342 0.68 11.50 3.50
N MET A 343 0.97 11.91 4.74
CA MET A 343 0.28 13.04 5.38
C MET A 343 0.44 14.38 4.64
N GLY A 344 1.48 14.56 3.83
CA GLY A 344 1.63 15.74 2.97
C GLY A 344 0.50 15.91 1.96
N GLY A 345 -0.09 14.83 1.47
CA GLY A 345 -1.28 14.91 0.60
C GLY A 345 -2.57 15.22 1.35
N LEU A 346 -2.66 14.91 2.66
CA LEU A 346 -3.77 15.39 3.50
C LEU A 346 -3.71 16.90 3.68
N ILE A 347 -2.53 17.45 3.96
CA ILE A 347 -2.31 18.90 4.05
C ILE A 347 -2.67 19.59 2.74
N ALA A 348 -2.22 19.03 1.61
CA ALA A 348 -2.55 19.55 0.29
C ALA A 348 -4.06 19.49 -0.01
N SER A 349 -4.75 18.45 0.46
CA SER A 349 -6.20 18.30 0.30
C SER A 349 -6.96 19.33 1.14
N ASP A 350 -6.56 19.54 2.40
CA ASP A 350 -7.11 20.59 3.27
C ASP A 350 -6.89 21.98 2.67
N TYR A 351 -5.73 22.22 2.05
CA TYR A 351 -5.46 23.46 1.32
C TYR A 351 -6.35 23.60 0.06
N LEU A 352 -6.52 22.53 -0.72
CA LEU A 352 -7.35 22.53 -1.94
C LEU A 352 -8.80 22.94 -1.66
N ILE A 353 -9.38 22.45 -0.55
CA ILE A 353 -10.78 22.76 -0.19
C ILE A 353 -10.93 24.08 0.57
N SER A 354 -9.83 24.73 0.95
CA SER A 354 -9.86 26.06 1.56
C SER A 354 -10.22 27.15 0.55
N ASP A 355 -10.66 28.31 1.03
CA ASP A 355 -10.89 29.51 0.22
C ASP A 355 -9.63 30.01 -0.50
N ARG A 356 -8.45 29.61 -0.03
CA ARG A 356 -7.12 29.96 -0.59
C ARG A 356 -6.58 28.92 -1.57
N GLY A 357 -7.29 27.81 -1.81
CA GLY A 357 -6.86 26.69 -2.68
C GLY A 357 -6.80 26.99 -4.19
N GLN A 358 -7.30 28.16 -4.61
CA GLN A 358 -7.43 28.56 -6.04
C GLN A 358 -6.09 28.62 -6.80
N LYS A 359 -4.97 28.68 -6.06
CA LYS A 359 -3.60 28.68 -6.59
C LYS A 359 -3.13 27.32 -7.09
N ILE A 360 -3.85 26.24 -6.80
CA ILE A 360 -3.49 24.90 -7.28
C ILE A 360 -3.83 24.78 -8.77
N ASN A 361 -2.83 24.40 -9.56
CA ASN A 361 -3.01 23.96 -10.94
C ASN A 361 -3.27 22.45 -11.02
N SER A 362 -2.48 21.66 -10.28
CA SER A 362 -2.62 20.20 -10.22
C SER A 362 -2.11 19.69 -8.86
N LEU A 363 -2.73 18.62 -8.35
CA LEU A 363 -2.36 17.96 -7.10
C LEU A 363 -2.08 16.47 -7.37
N LEU A 364 -0.90 16.02 -6.99
CA LEU A 364 -0.52 14.62 -6.94
C LEU A 364 -0.34 14.18 -5.48
N ALA A 365 -1.22 13.30 -5.00
CA ALA A 365 -1.13 12.71 -3.68
C ALA A 365 -0.57 11.28 -3.78
N ILE A 366 0.50 10.97 -3.05
CA ILE A 366 1.26 9.70 -3.15
C ILE A 366 1.17 8.97 -1.80
N GLY A 367 0.51 7.82 -1.75
CA GLY A 367 0.36 7.04 -0.52
C GLY A 367 -0.35 7.81 0.61
N SER A 368 -1.13 8.84 0.26
CA SER A 368 -1.84 9.70 1.20
C SER A 368 -3.10 9.03 1.69
N PRO A 369 -3.31 8.89 3.02
CA PRO A 369 -4.47 8.23 3.57
C PRO A 369 -5.69 9.17 3.53
N LEU A 370 -6.16 9.52 2.33
CA LEU A 370 -7.30 10.44 2.11
C LEU A 370 -8.61 9.90 2.71
N ARG A 371 -8.71 8.58 2.88
CA ARG A 371 -9.80 7.90 3.59
C ARG A 371 -9.37 7.33 4.95
N GLY A 372 -8.21 7.75 5.43
CA GLY A 372 -7.53 7.25 6.63
C GLY A 372 -6.74 5.96 6.41
N ALA A 373 -6.07 5.53 7.47
CA ALA A 373 -5.17 4.39 7.54
C ALA A 373 -5.52 3.58 8.80
N VAL A 374 -5.98 2.33 8.63
CA VAL A 374 -6.35 1.43 9.74
C VAL A 374 -5.19 1.29 10.74
N GLN A 375 -3.95 1.34 10.23
CA GLN A 375 -2.72 1.27 11.01
C GLN A 375 -2.57 2.42 12.03
N ALA A 376 -3.28 3.54 11.88
CA ALA A 376 -3.26 4.65 12.85
C ALA A 376 -4.13 4.38 14.08
N TYR A 377 -5.11 3.47 13.99
CA TYR A 377 -6.09 3.22 15.06
C TYR A 377 -5.45 2.74 16.37
N PRO A 378 -4.52 1.76 16.39
CA PRO A 378 -3.88 1.33 17.63
C PRO A 378 -3.10 2.45 18.34
N ALA A 379 -2.39 3.29 17.57
CA ALA A 379 -1.63 4.41 18.11
C ALA A 379 -2.56 5.47 18.74
N TRP A 380 -3.63 5.85 18.03
CA TRP A 380 -4.58 6.85 18.51
C TRP A 380 -5.46 6.38 19.67
N SER A 381 -6.04 5.18 19.55
CA SER A 381 -7.06 4.68 20.47
C SER A 381 -6.45 3.96 21.67
N GLY A 382 -5.35 3.21 21.45
CA GLY A 382 -4.71 2.37 22.46
C GLY A 382 -3.38 2.91 23.00
N GLY A 383 -2.79 3.91 22.35
CA GLY A 383 -1.43 4.34 22.68
C GLY A 383 -0.35 3.35 22.23
N ASP A 384 -0.68 2.44 21.31
CA ASP A 384 0.20 1.41 20.80
C ASP A 384 1.23 2.02 19.85
N ILE A 385 2.51 1.93 20.21
CA ILE A 385 3.61 2.45 19.40
C ILE A 385 3.85 1.45 18.25
N TRP A 386 3.60 1.87 16.99
CA TRP A 386 3.67 1.09 15.75
C TRP A 386 4.66 -0.08 15.82
N LYS A 387 4.17 -1.30 15.57
CA LYS A 387 4.91 -2.55 15.80
C LYS A 387 5.87 -2.91 14.65
N ASP A 388 5.69 -2.34 13.46
CA ASP A 388 6.28 -2.89 12.23
C ASP A 388 7.54 -2.16 11.74
N ASN A 389 7.90 -1.02 12.34
CA ASN A 389 9.18 -0.35 12.10
C ASN A 389 9.90 -0.14 13.43
N PHE A 390 10.88 -1.02 13.73
CA PHE A 390 11.66 -1.00 14.97
C PHE A 390 12.30 0.38 15.26
N LEU A 391 12.73 1.11 14.23
CA LEU A 391 13.30 2.45 14.38
C LEU A 391 12.24 3.50 14.72
N GLY A 392 11.09 3.47 14.04
CA GLY A 392 9.95 4.34 14.36
C GLY A 392 9.43 4.09 15.78
N LYS A 393 9.42 2.82 16.22
CA LYS A 393 9.05 2.44 17.58
C LYS A 393 9.99 3.03 18.63
N ILE A 394 11.29 2.94 18.43
CA ILE A 394 12.29 3.50 19.36
C ILE A 394 12.20 5.03 19.40
N ALA A 395 12.11 5.68 18.23
CA ALA A 395 12.05 7.14 18.13
C ALA A 395 10.79 7.70 18.81
N THR A 396 9.62 7.12 18.51
CA THR A 396 8.35 7.51 19.14
C THR A 396 8.36 7.21 20.64
N THR A 397 8.88 6.06 21.07
CA THR A 397 9.01 5.72 22.50
C THR A 397 9.90 6.73 23.22
N LEU A 398 11.04 7.10 22.65
CA LEU A 398 11.98 8.04 23.25
C LEU A 398 11.38 9.45 23.29
N TYR A 399 10.71 9.89 22.23
CA TYR A 399 10.02 11.17 22.17
C TYR A 399 8.89 11.24 23.22
N LEU A 400 8.04 10.23 23.32
CA LEU A 400 6.96 10.18 24.33
C LEU A 400 7.53 10.16 25.76
N LYS A 401 8.59 9.39 26.03
CA LYS A 401 9.27 9.40 27.34
C LYS A 401 9.90 10.76 27.66
N ARG A 402 10.42 11.46 26.66
CA ARG A 402 11.01 12.79 26.82
C ARG A 402 9.92 13.85 27.08
N CYS A 403 8.83 13.78 26.34
CA CYS A 403 7.79 14.81 26.31
C CYS A 403 6.62 14.56 27.26
N GLY A 404 6.52 13.38 27.86
CA GLY A 404 5.47 13.01 28.82
C GLY A 404 5.74 13.35 30.29
N GLY A 405 6.93 13.85 30.62
CA GLY A 405 7.26 14.24 32.00
C GLY A 405 7.37 13.07 32.99
N LYS A 406 7.57 13.39 34.29
CA LYS A 406 7.84 12.42 35.37
C LYS A 406 6.59 11.70 35.93
N ILE A 407 5.42 11.95 35.36
CA ILE A 407 4.15 11.37 35.83
C ILE A 407 3.77 10.26 34.85
N PHE A 408 3.33 9.11 35.38
CA PHE A 408 2.87 7.92 34.66
C PHE A 408 1.74 8.23 33.66
N SER A 409 2.08 8.91 32.57
CA SER A 409 1.13 9.36 31.57
C SER A 409 0.98 8.25 30.54
N ASN A 410 -0.28 7.85 30.35
CA ASN A 410 -0.68 6.85 29.38
C ASN A 410 -0.26 7.31 27.98
N ASN A 411 0.43 6.45 27.21
CA ASN A 411 0.87 6.75 25.84
C ASN A 411 -0.25 7.32 24.97
N ARG A 412 -1.49 6.87 25.18
CA ARG A 412 -2.67 7.40 24.50
C ARG A 412 -2.84 8.91 24.71
N VAL A 413 -2.81 9.35 25.97
CA VAL A 413 -2.95 10.77 26.34
C VAL A 413 -1.79 11.59 25.76
N LEU A 414 -0.58 11.04 25.85
CA LEU A 414 0.60 11.72 25.29
C LEU A 414 0.55 11.83 23.76
N ILE A 415 0.01 10.83 23.07
CA ILE A 415 -0.18 10.89 21.61
C ILE A 415 -1.21 11.97 21.27
N HIS A 416 -2.34 12.03 21.98
CA HIS A 416 -3.36 13.07 21.77
C HIS A 416 -2.79 14.48 21.98
N GLU A 417 -1.97 14.67 23.01
CA GLU A 417 -1.40 15.97 23.35
C GLU A 417 -0.20 16.37 22.47
N LYS A 418 0.70 15.43 22.17
CA LYS A 418 2.00 15.72 21.57
C LYS A 418 2.06 15.45 20.07
N ILE A 419 1.13 14.66 19.54
CA ILE A 419 1.03 14.31 18.12
C ILE A 419 -0.46 14.21 17.71
N PRO A 420 -1.26 15.28 17.90
CA PRO A 420 -2.68 15.27 17.56
C PRO A 420 -2.96 14.96 16.08
N SER A 421 -2.00 15.19 15.17
CA SER A 421 -2.11 14.86 13.74
C SER A 421 -2.43 13.40 13.44
N ILE A 422 -2.11 12.47 14.35
CA ILE A 422 -2.45 11.04 14.20
C ILE A 422 -3.97 10.84 14.09
N GLN A 423 -4.78 11.72 14.71
CA GLN A 423 -6.24 11.67 14.59
C GLN A 423 -6.71 11.76 13.14
N ASN A 424 -6.03 12.57 12.32
CA ASN A 424 -6.38 12.79 10.92
C ASN A 424 -5.96 11.63 10.00
N LEU A 425 -5.21 10.67 10.53
CA LEU A 425 -4.88 9.42 9.86
C LEU A 425 -5.92 8.34 10.14
N LEU A 426 -6.91 8.58 11.00
CA LEU A 426 -7.94 7.59 11.28
C LEU A 426 -8.85 7.36 10.06
N PRO A 427 -9.28 6.11 9.83
CA PRO A 427 -10.29 5.82 8.81
C PRO A 427 -11.54 6.68 8.99
N VAL A 428 -11.94 7.38 7.92
CA VAL A 428 -13.24 8.02 7.85
C VAL A 428 -14.20 6.98 7.27
N LEU A 429 -14.72 6.12 8.14
CA LEU A 429 -15.76 5.15 7.80
C LEU A 429 -17.04 5.96 7.50
N THR A 430 -17.27 6.27 6.23
CA THR A 430 -18.50 6.97 5.81
C THR A 430 -19.67 5.99 5.96
N GLY A 431 -20.33 6.13 7.12
CA GLY A 431 -21.43 5.29 7.59
C GLY A 431 -21.85 5.53 9.05
N GLN A 432 -21.09 6.30 9.84
CA GLN A 432 -21.49 6.62 11.22
C GLN A 432 -21.33 8.11 11.58
N ILE A 433 -22.44 8.62 12.11
CA ILE A 433 -22.69 9.75 13.02
C ILE A 433 -21.41 10.35 13.64
N PRO A 434 -21.31 11.70 13.78
CA PRO A 434 -20.15 12.34 14.40
C PRO A 434 -19.93 11.77 15.81
N ILE A 435 -18.80 11.11 16.02
CA ILE A 435 -18.32 10.76 17.35
C ILE A 435 -17.89 12.07 18.01
N LEU A 436 -18.85 12.70 18.69
CA LEU A 436 -18.61 13.71 19.69
C LEU A 436 -17.92 13.00 20.88
N PHE A 437 -16.61 13.16 21.00
CA PHE A 437 -15.95 12.83 22.26
C PHE A 437 -16.30 13.92 23.28
N LEU A 438 -17.25 13.61 24.16
CA LEU A 438 -17.43 14.33 25.41
C LEU A 438 -16.50 13.74 26.47
N LEU A 439 -15.60 14.62 26.94
CA LEU A 439 -14.68 14.58 28.08
C LEU A 439 -13.40 13.73 27.97
#